data_AF-A0A971FQA6-F1
#
_entry.id   AF-A0A971FQA6-F1
#
_cell.length_a   1.000
_cell.length_b   1.000
_cell.length_c   1.000
_cell.angle_alpha   90.00
_cell.angle_beta   90.00
_cell.angle_gamma   90.00
#
_symmetry.space_group_name_H-M   'P 1'
#
loop_
_entity.id
_entity.type
_entity.pdbx_description
1 polymer ?
#
loop_
_entity_poly.entity_id
_entity_poly.type
_entity_poly.pdbx_seq_one_letter_code
_entity_poly.pdbx_strand_id
1 'polypeptide(L)'
;MQKKPECIHQEIHENSQIAIYRKDDTISCVLLEGKKPVERLVRCGSCCRRLDIVTGTVRQIVPPLQAVFIEIGDVHDAFLPLKEAPSSVKPGQPVIVQISRQTPSYKGH
;
A
#
# COMPACT_ATOMS: atom_id res chain seq x y z
N MET A 1 7.60 6.78 30.43
CA MET A 1 6.90 8.00 29.98
C MET A 1 6.51 7.79 28.52
N GLN A 2 5.21 7.63 28.21
CA GLN A 2 4.76 7.41 26.83
C GLN A 2 4.63 8.77 26.12
N LYS A 3 5.34 8.95 25.01
CA LYS A 3 5.24 10.15 24.17
C LYS A 3 3.83 10.25 23.57
N LYS A 4 3.22 11.42 23.72
CA LYS A 4 1.92 11.76 23.12
C LYS A 4 2.08 11.77 21.59
N PRO A 5 1.22 11.10 20.82
CA PRO A 5 1.29 11.15 19.37
C PRO A 5 0.82 12.52 18.85
N GLU A 6 1.60 13.11 17.95
CA GLU A 6 1.38 14.43 17.37
C GLU A 6 0.46 14.35 16.14
N CYS A 7 -0.51 15.28 16.05
CA CYS A 7 -1.46 15.39 14.94
C CYS A 7 -0.86 16.24 13.81
N ILE A 8 -0.87 15.73 12.57
CA ILE A 8 -0.10 16.30 11.45
C ILE A 8 -0.99 16.99 10.39
N HIS A 9 -2.30 16.74 10.34
CA HIS A 9 -3.19 17.38 9.35
C HIS A 9 -4.66 17.39 9.79
N GLN A 10 -5.41 18.43 9.41
CA GLN A 10 -6.80 18.65 9.82
C GLN A 10 -7.60 19.24 8.64
N GLU A 11 -8.52 18.47 8.04
CA GLU A 11 -9.55 18.98 7.13
C GLU A 11 -10.89 19.05 7.88
N ILE A 12 -11.59 20.17 7.74
CA ILE A 12 -12.72 20.57 8.59
C ILE A 12 -14.00 20.62 7.73
N HIS A 13 -14.88 19.63 7.91
CA HIS A 13 -16.33 19.86 7.79
C HIS A 13 -16.83 20.23 9.20
N GLU A 14 -17.85 21.08 9.34
CA GLU A 14 -18.15 21.83 10.59
C GLU A 14 -18.22 21.01 11.90
N ASN A 15 -18.37 19.68 11.87
CA ASN A 15 -18.27 18.79 13.03
C ASN A 15 -17.34 17.56 12.88
N SER A 16 -16.66 17.39 11.74
CA SER A 16 -15.84 16.21 11.44
C SER A 16 -14.36 16.57 11.38
N GLN A 17 -13.51 15.76 12.00
CA GLN A 17 -12.06 15.93 12.03
C GLN A 17 -11.36 14.58 11.85
N ILE A 18 -10.21 14.56 11.20
CA ILE A 18 -9.34 13.39 11.16
C ILE A 18 -8.16 13.61 12.10
N ALA A 19 -8.00 12.74 13.10
CA ALA A 19 -6.82 12.71 13.95
C ALA A 19 -5.86 11.65 13.44
N ILE A 20 -4.62 12.04 13.13
CA ILE A 20 -3.58 11.14 12.63
C ILE A 20 -2.56 10.93 13.74
N TYR A 21 -2.37 9.67 14.16
CA TYR A 21 -1.39 9.26 15.14
C TYR A 21 -0.33 8.38 14.48
N ARG A 22 0.94 8.77 14.56
CA ARG A 22 2.07 7.96 14.08
C ARG A 22 2.83 7.37 15.26
N LYS A 23 3.03 6.05 15.26
CA LYS A 23 3.87 5.33 16.23
C LYS A 23 4.63 4.23 15.49
N ASP A 24 5.95 4.25 15.57
CA ASP A 24 6.83 3.33 14.84
C ASP A 24 6.46 3.30 13.34
N ASP A 25 6.22 2.11 12.78
CA ASP A 25 5.77 1.93 11.39
C ASP A 25 4.24 1.88 11.25
N THR A 26 3.51 2.38 12.24
CA THR A 26 2.05 2.39 12.27
C THR A 26 1.49 3.80 12.20
N ILE A 27 0.56 4.02 11.28
CA ILE A 27 -0.26 5.24 11.20
C ILE A 27 -1.70 4.86 11.55
N SER A 28 -2.25 5.47 12.59
CA SER A 28 -3.65 5.33 12.99
C SER A 28 -4.39 6.62 12.67
N CYS A 29 -5.30 6.58 11.70
CA CYS A 29 -6.20 7.67 11.38
C CYS A 29 -7.54 7.44 12.11
N VAL A 30 -8.05 8.45 12.81
CA VAL A 30 -9.32 8.38 13.55
C VAL A 30 -10.23 9.48 13.04
N LEU A 31 -11.41 9.13 12.53
CA LEU A 31 -12.47 10.09 12.25
C LEU A 31 -13.16 10.44 13.56
N LEU A 32 -13.23 11.72 13.85
CA LEU A 32 -13.89 12.30 15.00
C LEU A 32 -15.12 13.08 14.53
N GLU A 33 -16.25 12.87 15.20
CA GLU A 33 -17.43 13.73 15.08
C GLU A 33 -17.73 14.35 16.44
N GLY A 34 -17.74 15.67 16.54
CA GLY A 34 -17.94 16.36 17.82
C GLY A 34 -16.94 15.93 18.91
N LYS A 35 -15.68 15.68 18.52
CA LYS A 35 -14.57 15.15 19.36
C LYS A 35 -14.74 13.70 19.83
N LYS A 36 -15.75 12.97 19.39
CA LYS A 36 -15.93 11.54 19.69
C LYS A 36 -15.41 10.69 18.52
N PRO A 37 -14.65 9.61 18.78
CA PRO A 37 -14.20 8.72 17.72
C PRO A 37 -15.38 7.93 17.14
N VAL A 38 -15.53 7.97 15.82
CA VAL A 38 -16.58 7.24 15.09
C VAL A 38 -16.00 6.16 14.17
N GLU A 39 -14.80 6.37 13.63
CA GLU A 39 -14.09 5.39 12.81
C GLU A 39 -12.59 5.41 13.10
N ARG A 40 -11.92 4.26 13.00
CA ARG A 40 -10.48 4.15 13.12
C ARG A 40 -9.92 3.27 12.01
N LEU A 41 -8.96 3.81 11.27
CA LEU A 41 -8.18 3.09 10.27
C LEU A 41 -6.73 2.97 10.75
N VAL A 42 -6.20 1.75 10.77
CA VAL A 42 -4.79 1.48 11.10
C VAL A 42 -4.04 1.05 9.84
N ARG A 43 -2.89 1.67 9.63
CA ARG A 43 -1.92 1.38 8.58
C ARG A 43 -0.66 0.85 9.24
N CYS A 44 -0.19 -0.32 8.82
CA CYS A 44 1.15 -0.82 9.11
C CYS A 44 1.98 -0.62 7.84
N GLY A 45 3.20 -0.12 7.94
CA GLY A 45 3.95 0.52 6.86
C GLY A 45 4.55 -0.42 5.80
N SER A 46 4.24 -1.71 5.82
CA SER A 46 4.88 -2.69 4.94
C SER A 46 3.97 -3.39 3.93
N CYS A 47 2.66 -3.09 3.85
CA CYS A 47 1.79 -3.76 2.88
C CYS A 47 1.30 -2.82 1.78
N CYS A 48 1.70 -3.12 0.53
CA CYS A 48 1.15 -2.47 -0.65
C CYS A 48 -0.35 -2.77 -0.74
N ARG A 49 -1.18 -1.73 -0.88
CA ARG A 49 -2.65 -1.83 -0.92
C ARG A 49 -3.20 -1.61 -2.31
N ARG A 50 -4.45 -2.07 -2.52
CA ARG A 50 -5.17 -1.79 -3.76
C ARG A 50 -5.15 -0.29 -4.04
N LEU A 51 -4.86 0.06 -5.29
CA LEU A 51 -4.69 1.40 -5.84
C LEU A 51 -3.39 2.12 -5.50
N ASP A 52 -2.54 1.57 -4.62
CA ASP A 52 -1.21 2.13 -4.39
C ASP A 52 -0.41 2.11 -5.69
N ILE A 53 0.32 3.20 -5.93
CA ILE A 53 1.26 3.33 -7.04
C ILE A 53 2.65 3.21 -6.43
N VAL A 54 3.40 2.20 -6.88
CA VAL A 54 4.72 1.89 -6.34
C VAL A 54 5.74 1.80 -7.47
N THR A 55 7.00 2.09 -7.14
CA THR A 55 8.12 1.77 -8.02
C THR A 55 8.62 0.38 -7.67
N GLY A 56 8.70 -0.49 -8.65
CA GLY A 56 9.24 -1.83 -8.50
C GLY A 56 10.34 -2.12 -9.51
N THR A 57 11.00 -3.25 -9.32
CA THR A 57 12.05 -3.74 -10.23
C THR A 57 11.62 -5.05 -10.85
N VAL A 58 11.68 -5.14 -12.18
CA VAL A 58 11.36 -6.37 -12.89
C VAL A 58 12.35 -7.46 -12.49
N ARG A 59 11.91 -8.49 -11.80
CA ARG A 59 12.77 -9.60 -11.38
C ARG A 59 12.92 -10.63 -12.49
N GLN A 60 11.80 -11.02 -13.10
CA GLN A 60 11.79 -12.02 -14.17
C GLN A 60 10.56 -11.88 -15.07
N ILE A 61 10.71 -12.35 -16.30
CA ILE A 61 9.63 -12.48 -17.27
C ILE A 61 9.36 -13.97 -17.44
N VAL A 62 8.10 -14.37 -17.32
CA VAL A 62 7.67 -15.79 -17.37
C VAL A 62 6.68 -15.96 -18.52
N PRO A 63 7.15 -16.23 -19.76
CA PRO A 63 6.30 -16.36 -20.94
C PRO A 63 5.18 -17.41 -20.81
N PRO A 64 5.41 -18.61 -20.21
CA PRO A 64 4.34 -19.59 -20.04
C PRO A 64 3.15 -19.10 -19.20
N LEU A 65 3.40 -18.16 -18.28
CA LEU A 65 2.34 -17.55 -17.45
C LEU A 65 1.80 -16.24 -18.06
N GLN A 66 2.32 -15.85 -19.22
CA GLN A 66 2.08 -14.55 -19.84
C GLN A 66 2.23 -13.39 -18.84
N ALA A 67 3.32 -13.41 -18.05
CA ALA A 67 3.49 -12.51 -16.92
C ALA A 67 4.93 -12.03 -16.69
N VAL A 68 5.03 -10.95 -15.92
CA VAL A 68 6.25 -10.33 -15.40
C VAL A 68 6.13 -10.30 -13.88
N PHE A 69 7.15 -10.76 -13.17
CA PHE A 69 7.24 -10.64 -11.72
C PHE A 69 8.07 -9.43 -11.33
N ILE A 70 7.54 -8.63 -10.41
CA ILE A 70 8.11 -7.33 -10.02
C ILE A 70 8.32 -7.32 -8.51
N GLU A 71 9.55 -7.05 -8.09
CA GLU A 71 9.86 -6.81 -6.69
C GLU A 71 9.32 -5.43 -6.29
N ILE A 72 8.43 -5.39 -5.29
CA ILE A 72 7.74 -4.17 -4.81
C ILE A 72 7.95 -3.91 -3.31
N GLY A 73 8.94 -4.56 -2.69
CA GLY A 73 9.21 -4.41 -1.25
C GLY A 73 8.23 -5.15 -0.32
N ASP A 74 7.42 -6.06 -0.88
CA ASP A 74 6.56 -6.98 -0.13
C ASP A 74 7.22 -8.37 -0.01
N VAL A 75 6.64 -9.27 0.78
CA VAL A 75 7.15 -10.65 0.99
C VAL A 75 7.17 -11.45 -0.31
N HIS A 76 6.25 -11.15 -1.22
CA HIS A 76 6.13 -11.80 -2.52
C HIS A 76 6.23 -10.78 -3.66
N ASP A 77 6.80 -11.23 -4.77
CA ASP A 77 6.82 -10.45 -6.01
C ASP A 77 5.39 -10.24 -6.53
N ALA A 78 5.14 -9.04 -7.05
CA ALA A 78 3.89 -8.71 -7.71
C ALA A 78 3.80 -9.38 -9.08
N PHE A 79 2.59 -9.79 -9.45
CA PHE A 79 2.28 -10.36 -10.76
C PHE A 79 1.73 -9.28 -11.69
N LEU A 80 2.42 -9.03 -12.81
CA LEU A 80 1.97 -8.13 -13.89
C LEU A 80 1.72 -8.94 -15.17
N PRO A 81 0.49 -9.00 -15.70
CA PRO A 81 0.23 -9.62 -17.01
C PRO A 81 1.07 -8.98 -18.13
N LEU A 82 1.63 -9.78 -19.03
CA LEU A 82 2.43 -9.26 -20.16
C LEU A 82 1.67 -8.30 -21.05
N LYS A 83 0.35 -8.48 -21.19
CA LYS A 83 -0.54 -7.57 -21.93
C LYS A 83 -0.62 -6.16 -21.33
N GLU A 84 -0.33 -6.02 -20.05
CA GLU A 84 -0.34 -4.76 -19.29
C GLU A 84 1.10 -4.25 -19.06
N ALA A 85 2.11 -5.06 -19.38
CA ALA A 85 3.50 -4.68 -19.27
C ALA A 85 3.93 -3.75 -20.42
N PRO A 86 4.91 -2.87 -20.20
CA PRO A 86 5.56 -2.13 -21.28
C PRO A 86 6.11 -3.09 -22.34
N SER A 87 5.99 -2.71 -23.61
CA SER A 87 6.34 -3.55 -24.77
C SER A 87 7.79 -4.04 -24.80
N SER A 88 8.70 -3.39 -24.07
CA SER A 88 10.13 -3.72 -24.02
C SER A 88 10.66 -3.92 -22.60
N VAL A 89 9.86 -4.56 -21.73
CA VAL A 89 10.25 -4.85 -20.35
C VAL A 89 11.43 -5.84 -20.29
N LYS A 90 12.42 -5.57 -19.41
CA LYS A 90 13.60 -6.42 -19.20
C LYS A 90 13.84 -6.70 -17.71
N PRO A 91 14.44 -7.85 -17.34
CA PRO A 91 14.92 -8.06 -15.98
C PRO A 91 15.86 -6.93 -15.52
N GLY A 92 15.71 -6.51 -14.26
CA GLY A 92 16.42 -5.39 -13.65
C GLY A 92 15.85 -4.00 -13.98
N GLN A 93 14.88 -3.89 -14.89
CA GLN A 93 14.31 -2.61 -15.26
C GLN A 93 13.39 -2.05 -14.16
N PRO A 94 13.53 -0.77 -13.76
CA PRO A 94 12.57 -0.12 -12.89
C PRO A 94 11.27 0.16 -13.63
N VAL A 95 10.14 -0.07 -12.95
CA VAL A 95 8.79 0.12 -13.48
C VAL A 95 7.89 0.74 -12.43
N ILE A 96 7.02 1.65 -12.86
CA ILE A 96 5.94 2.20 -12.02
C ILE A 96 4.70 1.35 -12.26
N VAL A 97 4.13 0.81 -11.19
CA VAL A 97 2.95 -0.07 -11.25
C VAL A 97 1.89 0.37 -10.25
N GLN A 98 0.64 0.06 -10.57
CA GLN A 98 -0.48 0.23 -9.66
C GLN A 98 -1.00 -1.13 -9.20
N ILE A 99 -1.22 -1.29 -7.91
CA ILE A 99 -1.79 -2.52 -7.35
C ILE A 99 -3.29 -2.59 -7.68
N SER A 100 -3.65 -3.37 -8.70
CA SER A 100 -5.06 -3.55 -9.10
C SER A 100 -5.83 -4.49 -8.17
N ARG A 101 -5.14 -5.48 -7.58
CA ARG A 101 -5.72 -6.50 -6.70
C ARG A 101 -4.72 -6.94 -5.63
N GLN A 102 -5.20 -7.11 -4.41
CA GLN A 102 -4.44 -7.80 -3.35
C GLN A 102 -4.94 -9.24 -3.21
N THR A 103 -4.00 -10.17 -3.13
CA THR A 103 -4.31 -11.56 -2.79
C THR A 103 -4.26 -11.67 -1.26
N PRO A 104 -5.32 -12.14 -0.59
CA PRO A 104 -5.27 -12.35 0.86
C PRO A 104 -4.17 -13.37 1.18
N SER A 105 -3.43 -13.12 2.27
CA SER A 105 -2.34 -13.97 2.76
C SER A 105 -2.82 -15.38 3.19
N TYR A 106 -4.13 -15.62 3.18
CA TYR A 106 -4.76 -16.88 3.60
C TYR A 106 -5.04 -17.77 2.40
N LYS A 107 -4.00 -18.38 1.82
CA LYS A 107 -4.17 -19.64 1.10
C LYS A 107 -2.87 -20.45 1.11
N GLY A 108 -2.82 -21.49 1.94
CA GLY A 108 -1.82 -22.55 1.86
C GLY A 108 -0.96 -22.77 3.11
N HIS A 109 -1.56 -23.24 4.20
CA HIS A 109 -1.05 -24.38 4.96
C HIS A 109 -2.25 -25.23 5.38
#